data_AF-A0A3Q8UQV6-F1
#
_entry.id   AF-A0A3Q8UQV6-F1
#
_cell.length_a   1.000
_cell.length_b   1.000
_cell.length_c   1.000
_cell.angle_alpha   90.00
_cell.angle_beta   90.00
_cell.angle_gamma   90.00
#
_symmetry.space_group_name_H-M   'P 1'
#
loop_
_entity.id
_entity.type
_entity.pdbx_description
1 polymer ?
#
loop_
_entity_poly.entity_id
_entity_poly.type
_entity_poly.pdbx_seq_one_letter_code
_entity_poly.pdbx_strand_id
1 'polypeptide(L)'
;MGPRPRGSGPASPAEIVARNRLLMRELLARPGEAAPRGRRALALVAMAAPVVAAFGAAAVLAPGAVANVAVAAGIGAGVVALLLPCALLVRRRADRALAAAAAPACAALAGAGRALPVRYGLNTASPYATEPAAWDRGPQRAGAVEVTPSALLLRGADGAALDVPLTALLGAVDQPGTWPVQGCVDVHLRSGEAVQLRTPHRRELITQLRAAGIRVPR
;
A
#
# COMPACT_ATOMS: atom_id res chain seq x y z
N MET A 1 -12.71 -2.07 -46.65
CA MET A 1 -12.09 -1.05 -45.77
C MET A 1 -12.77 -1.15 -44.42
N GLY A 2 -12.22 -1.96 -43.50
CA GLY A 2 -12.87 -2.25 -42.22
C GLY A 2 -12.82 -1.05 -41.27
N PRO A 3 -13.85 -0.83 -40.43
CA PRO A 3 -13.82 0.22 -39.44
C PRO A 3 -12.70 -0.07 -38.43
N ARG A 4 -11.68 0.81 -38.39
CA ARG A 4 -10.70 0.83 -37.30
C ARG A 4 -11.45 1.08 -35.99
N PRO A 5 -11.26 0.29 -34.92
CA PRO A 5 -11.78 0.63 -33.61
C PRO A 5 -11.13 1.94 -33.16
N ARG A 6 -11.97 2.97 -33.02
CA ARG A 6 -11.60 4.28 -32.48
C ARG A 6 -11.49 4.17 -30.96
N GLY A 7 -10.37 4.68 -30.43
CA GLY A 7 -10.34 5.29 -29.09
C GLY A 7 -9.88 4.41 -27.94
N SER A 8 -8.57 4.23 -27.79
CA SER A 8 -7.97 4.05 -26.47
C SER A 8 -7.93 5.41 -25.76
N GLY A 9 -9.05 5.83 -25.18
CA GLY A 9 -9.05 6.91 -24.18
C GLY A 9 -8.26 6.49 -22.95
N PRO A 10 -7.79 7.44 -22.10
CA PRO A 10 -7.21 7.07 -20.82
C PRO A 10 -8.26 6.30 -20.01
N ALA A 11 -7.92 5.07 -19.61
CA ALA A 11 -8.81 4.22 -18.82
C ALA A 11 -9.30 4.98 -17.59
N SER A 12 -10.60 4.88 -17.30
CA SER A 12 -11.16 5.56 -16.14
C SER A 12 -10.52 5.03 -14.85
N PRO A 13 -10.42 5.82 -13.76
CA PRO A 13 -9.90 5.32 -12.48
C PRO A 13 -10.59 4.03 -12.00
N ALA A 14 -11.89 3.88 -12.30
CA ALA A 14 -12.67 2.69 -12.00
C ALA A 14 -12.20 1.45 -12.80
N GLU A 15 -11.92 1.60 -14.09
CA GLU A 15 -11.39 0.53 -14.95
C GLU A 15 -10.01 0.06 -14.48
N ILE A 16 -9.15 1.00 -14.07
CA ILE A 16 -7.81 0.68 -13.54
C ILE A 16 -7.92 -0.14 -12.25
N VAL A 17 -8.79 0.27 -11.33
CA VAL A 17 -9.01 -0.47 -10.07
C VAL A 17 -9.58 -1.86 -10.33
N ALA A 18 -10.60 -1.97 -11.19
CA ALA A 18 -11.22 -3.25 -11.53
C ALA A 18 -10.21 -4.22 -12.19
N ARG A 19 -9.41 -3.72 -13.13
CA ARG A 19 -8.35 -4.50 -13.79
C ARG A 19 -7.29 -4.98 -12.80
N ASN A 20 -6.81 -4.10 -11.92
CA ASN A 20 -5.81 -4.47 -10.91
C ASN A 20 -6.33 -5.55 -9.98
N ARG A 21 -7.60 -5.49 -9.57
CA ARG A 21 -8.22 -6.50 -8.71
C ARG A 21 -8.33 -7.85 -9.38
N LEU A 22 -8.68 -7.87 -10.67
CA LEU A 22 -8.75 -9.11 -11.44
C LEU A 22 -7.37 -9.80 -11.45
N LEU A 23 -6.31 -9.05 -11.73
CA LEU A 23 -4.92 -9.56 -11.68
C LEU A 23 -4.55 -10.09 -10.29
N MET A 24 -4.89 -9.35 -9.22
CA MET A 24 -4.59 -9.78 -7.84
C MET A 24 -5.34 -11.04 -7.44
N ARG A 25 -6.59 -11.20 -7.89
CA ARG A 25 -7.37 -12.43 -7.65
C ARG A 25 -6.77 -13.63 -8.37
N GLU A 26 -6.31 -13.47 -9.61
CA GLU A 26 -5.59 -14.53 -10.32
C GLU A 26 -4.33 -14.96 -9.56
N LEU A 27 -3.57 -14.01 -9.00
CA LEU A 27 -2.40 -14.32 -8.16
C LEU A 27 -2.78 -15.09 -6.88
N LEU A 28 -3.90 -14.73 -6.25
CA LEU A 28 -4.42 -15.44 -5.08
C LEU A 28 -4.93 -16.85 -5.42
N ALA A 29 -5.46 -17.05 -6.62
CA ALA A 29 -5.94 -18.35 -7.10
C ALA A 29 -4.81 -19.30 -7.53
N ARG A 30 -3.65 -18.78 -7.96
CA ARG A 30 -2.50 -19.61 -8.37
C ARG A 30 -1.64 -20.02 -7.17
N PRO A 31 -1.48 -21.32 -6.86
CA PRO A 31 -0.59 -21.76 -5.80
C PRO A 31 0.87 -21.51 -6.20
N GLY A 32 1.59 -20.75 -5.37
CA GLY A 32 3.05 -20.78 -5.32
C GLY A 32 3.84 -20.19 -6.50
N GLU A 33 3.86 -18.88 -6.66
CA GLU A 33 5.09 -18.20 -7.10
C GLU A 33 5.36 -17.05 -6.14
N ALA A 34 6.21 -17.32 -5.15
CA ALA A 34 6.75 -16.27 -4.30
C ALA A 34 7.64 -15.38 -5.17
N ALA A 35 7.27 -14.10 -5.33
CA ALA A 35 8.08 -13.14 -6.04
C ALA A 35 9.54 -13.18 -5.54
N PRO A 36 10.55 -13.32 -6.44
CA PRO A 36 11.93 -13.53 -6.03
C PRO A 36 12.42 -12.32 -5.23
N ARG A 37 12.80 -12.58 -3.97
CA ARG A 37 13.29 -11.57 -3.00
C ARG A 37 14.55 -10.83 -3.48
N GLY A 38 15.22 -11.31 -4.53
CA GLY A 38 16.42 -10.72 -5.13
C GLY A 38 16.21 -9.41 -5.90
N ARG A 39 14.97 -9.06 -6.29
CA ARG A 39 14.71 -7.80 -7.04
C ARG A 39 14.93 -6.52 -6.23
N ARG A 40 14.92 -6.57 -4.90
CA ARG A 40 15.10 -5.36 -4.05
C ARG A 40 16.54 -4.91 -3.94
N ALA A 41 17.47 -5.85 -3.80
CA ALA A 41 18.90 -5.54 -3.84
C ALA A 41 19.29 -5.04 -5.24
N LEU A 42 18.79 -5.71 -6.29
CA LEU A 42 19.07 -5.30 -7.66
C LEU A 42 18.46 -3.93 -8.01
N ALA A 43 17.25 -3.61 -7.53
CA ALA A 43 16.62 -2.31 -7.76
C ALA A 43 17.33 -1.18 -6.99
N LEU A 44 17.75 -1.41 -5.74
CA LEU A 44 18.53 -0.43 -4.98
C LEU A 44 19.93 -0.24 -5.60
N VAL A 45 20.57 -1.32 -6.04
CA VAL A 45 21.85 -1.27 -6.77
C VAL A 45 21.69 -0.60 -8.13
N ALA A 46 20.63 -0.86 -8.89
CA ALA A 46 20.37 -0.24 -10.18
C ALA A 46 20.02 1.26 -10.07
N MET A 47 19.39 1.69 -8.97
CA MET A 47 19.11 3.10 -8.71
C MET A 47 20.35 3.85 -8.18
N ALA A 48 21.25 3.15 -7.48
CA ALA A 48 22.50 3.73 -6.98
C ALA A 48 23.65 3.67 -8.01
N ALA A 49 23.61 2.72 -8.96
CA ALA A 49 24.66 2.51 -9.95
C ALA A 49 24.97 3.74 -10.82
N PRO A 50 24.01 4.55 -11.28
CA PRO A 50 24.32 5.77 -12.05
C PRO A 50 25.07 6.79 -11.21
N VAL A 51 24.71 6.91 -9.92
CA VAL A 51 25.38 7.83 -8.99
C VAL A 51 26.79 7.32 -8.70
N VAL A 52 26.96 6.07 -8.29
CA VAL A 52 28.27 5.48 -7.98
C VAL A 52 29.18 5.45 -9.22
N ALA A 53 28.64 5.15 -10.41
CA ALA A 53 29.39 5.18 -11.66
C ALA A 53 29.78 6.61 -12.08
N ALA A 54 28.90 7.61 -11.88
CA ALA A 54 29.24 9.01 -12.13
C ALA A 54 30.32 9.52 -11.15
N PHE A 55 30.27 9.12 -9.88
CA PHE A 55 31.31 9.42 -8.89
C PHE A 55 32.64 8.76 -9.24
N GLY A 56 32.64 7.48 -9.63
CA GLY A 56 33.85 6.76 -10.05
C GLY A 56 34.45 7.29 -11.34
N ALA A 57 33.62 7.59 -12.34
CA ALA A 57 34.06 8.17 -13.62
C ALA A 57 34.65 9.57 -13.43
N ALA A 58 34.04 10.41 -12.58
CA ALA A 58 34.56 11.74 -12.31
C ALA A 58 35.86 11.73 -11.48
N ALA A 59 36.05 10.74 -10.59
CA ALA A 59 37.29 10.55 -9.86
C ALA A 59 38.46 10.06 -10.75
N VAL A 60 38.17 9.32 -11.82
CA VAL A 60 39.19 8.75 -12.74
C VAL A 60 39.50 9.66 -13.92
N LEU A 61 38.50 10.33 -14.51
CA LEU A 61 38.64 11.06 -15.77
C LEU A 61 38.92 12.57 -15.62
N ALA A 62 38.69 13.14 -14.45
CA ALA A 62 38.88 14.58 -14.21
C ALA A 62 39.27 14.86 -12.74
N PRO A 63 40.55 14.65 -12.36
CA PRO A 63 41.01 14.90 -10.99
C PRO A 63 40.80 16.36 -10.53
N GLY A 64 40.70 17.32 -11.46
CA GLY A 64 40.34 18.72 -11.19
C GLY A 64 38.84 18.97 -10.91
N ALA A 65 37.96 17.99 -11.15
CA ALA A 65 36.51 18.07 -10.94
C ALA A 65 36.05 17.42 -9.62
N VAL A 66 36.97 16.83 -8.85
CA VAL A 66 36.69 16.21 -7.55
C VAL A 66 36.00 17.18 -6.60
N ALA A 67 36.36 18.46 -6.64
CA ALA A 67 35.69 19.51 -5.88
C ALA A 67 34.21 19.68 -6.29
N ASN A 68 33.91 19.68 -7.59
CA ASN A 68 32.53 19.83 -8.09
C ASN A 68 31.67 18.59 -7.76
N VAL A 69 32.27 17.40 -7.81
CA VAL A 69 31.62 16.14 -7.42
C VAL A 69 31.36 16.09 -5.91
N ALA A 70 32.34 16.52 -5.10
CA ALA A 70 32.17 16.62 -3.65
C ALA A 70 31.10 17.65 -3.26
N VAL A 71 31.03 18.78 -3.96
CA VAL A 71 29.97 19.78 -3.80
C VAL A 71 28.61 19.19 -4.17
N ALA A 72 28.49 18.51 -5.31
CA ALA A 72 27.24 17.85 -5.71
C ALA A 72 26.82 16.75 -4.70
N ALA A 73 27.77 15.97 -4.17
CA ALA A 73 27.54 15.01 -3.10
C ALA A 73 27.00 15.69 -1.84
N GLY A 74 27.65 16.78 -1.43
CA GLY A 74 27.29 17.56 -0.24
C GLY A 74 25.91 18.19 -0.37
N ILE A 75 25.57 18.74 -1.54
CA ILE A 75 24.24 19.25 -1.85
C ILE A 75 23.22 18.10 -1.80
N GLY A 76 23.50 16.97 -2.45
CA GLY A 76 22.61 15.80 -2.44
C GLY A 76 22.36 15.26 -1.03
N ALA A 77 23.43 15.09 -0.25
CA ALA A 77 23.35 14.66 1.14
C ALA A 77 22.63 15.68 2.02
N GLY A 78 22.87 16.98 1.81
CA GLY A 78 22.20 18.07 2.52
C GLY A 78 20.69 18.11 2.24
N VAL A 79 20.29 17.94 0.98
CA VAL A 79 18.88 17.83 0.57
C VAL A 79 18.22 16.61 1.21
N VAL A 80 18.87 15.44 1.21
CA VAL A 80 18.36 14.24 1.89
C VAL A 80 18.26 14.47 3.40
N ALA A 81 19.29 15.05 4.02
CA ALA A 81 19.33 15.33 5.45
C ALA A 81 18.25 16.33 5.89
N LEU A 82 17.83 17.26 5.02
CA LEU A 82 16.75 18.20 5.29
C LEU A 82 15.36 17.60 5.01
N LEU A 83 15.18 16.94 3.87
CA LEU A 83 13.87 16.45 3.44
C LEU A 83 13.43 15.19 4.21
N LEU A 84 14.37 14.33 4.61
CA LEU A 84 14.05 13.09 5.33
C LEU A 84 13.37 13.36 6.69
N PRO A 85 13.89 14.24 7.58
CA PRO A 85 13.19 14.62 8.80
C PRO A 85 11.80 15.21 8.54
N CYS A 86 11.65 16.10 7.56
CA CYS A 86 10.35 16.67 7.21
C CYS A 86 9.34 15.59 6.78
N ALA A 87 9.75 14.68 5.90
CA ALA A 87 8.91 13.57 5.46
C ALA A 87 8.54 12.62 6.62
N LEU A 88 9.48 12.34 7.53
CA LEU A 88 9.21 11.55 8.74
C LEU A 88 8.25 12.26 9.70
N LEU A 89 8.36 13.58 9.86
CA LEU A 89 7.46 14.37 10.70
C LEU A 89 6.04 14.41 10.13
N VAL A 90 5.90 14.71 8.84
CA VAL A 90 4.60 14.65 8.13
C VAL A 90 3.99 13.28 8.29
N ARG A 91 4.80 12.23 8.14
CA ARG A 91 4.33 10.86 8.29
C ARG A 91 3.86 10.54 9.71
N ARG A 92 4.65 10.88 10.72
CA ARG A 92 4.28 10.69 12.14
C ARG A 92 3.01 11.45 12.49
N ARG A 93 2.83 12.67 11.97
CA ARG A 93 1.60 13.44 12.16
C ARG A 93 0.39 12.75 11.51
N ALA A 94 0.54 12.25 10.29
CA ALA A 94 -0.51 11.50 9.61
C ALA A 94 -0.87 10.20 10.36
N ASP A 95 0.11 9.48 10.88
CA ASP A 95 -0.09 8.24 11.65
C ASP A 95 -0.81 8.54 12.99
N ARG A 96 -0.42 9.61 13.70
CA ARG A 96 -1.12 10.06 14.92
C ARG A 96 -2.55 10.52 14.64
N ALA A 97 -2.75 11.30 13.57
CA ALA A 97 -4.08 11.75 13.18
C ALA A 97 -4.99 10.57 12.84
N LEU A 98 -4.45 9.54 12.17
CA LEU A 98 -5.17 8.30 11.91
C LEU A 98 -5.52 7.57 13.22
N ALA A 99 -4.55 7.40 14.12
CA ALA A 99 -4.78 6.74 15.40
C ALA A 99 -5.86 7.44 16.23
N ALA A 100 -5.84 8.78 16.27
CA ALA A 100 -6.85 9.58 16.96
C ALA A 100 -8.23 9.43 16.32
N ALA A 101 -8.32 9.56 14.99
CA ALA A 101 -9.58 9.42 14.27
C ALA A 101 -10.18 8.01 14.35
N ALA A 102 -9.33 6.98 14.40
CA ALA A 102 -9.74 5.58 14.51
C ALA A 102 -10.02 5.12 15.95
N ALA A 103 -9.69 5.93 16.97
CA ALA A 103 -9.79 5.52 18.37
C ALA A 103 -11.19 5.00 18.77
N PRO A 104 -12.31 5.65 18.37
CA PRO A 104 -13.64 5.13 18.67
C PRO A 104 -13.91 3.76 18.02
N ALA A 105 -13.46 3.58 16.76
CA ALA A 105 -13.61 2.33 16.04
C ALA A 105 -12.74 1.22 16.64
N CYS A 106 -11.53 1.54 17.10
CA CYS A 106 -10.68 0.58 17.83
C CYS A 106 -11.32 0.19 19.17
N ALA A 107 -11.92 1.13 19.90
CA ALA A 107 -12.62 0.83 21.16
C ALA A 107 -13.86 -0.04 20.95
N ALA A 108 -14.56 0.10 19.81
CA ALA A 108 -15.69 -0.75 19.45
C ALA A 108 -15.28 -2.19 19.08
N LEU A 109 -14.00 -2.41 18.72
CA LEU A 109 -13.41 -3.72 18.50
C LEU A 109 -12.81 -4.24 19.81
N ALA A 110 -13.69 -4.71 20.70
CA ALA A 110 -13.34 -5.29 21.99
C ALA A 110 -13.14 -6.82 21.92
N GLY A 111 -12.73 -7.35 20.77
CA GLY A 111 -12.54 -8.78 20.56
C GLY A 111 -11.26 -9.33 21.22
N ALA A 112 -10.98 -10.61 20.96
CA ALA A 112 -9.81 -11.31 21.50
C ALA A 112 -8.48 -10.90 20.84
N GLY A 113 -8.54 -10.20 19.71
CA GLY A 113 -7.39 -9.72 18.95
C GLY A 113 -7.05 -8.25 19.23
N ARG A 114 -5.91 -7.81 18.69
CA ARG A 114 -5.52 -6.40 18.76
C ARG A 114 -6.11 -5.62 17.59
N ALA A 115 -6.99 -4.67 17.88
CA ALA A 115 -7.50 -3.72 16.90
C ALA A 115 -6.38 -2.79 16.39
N LEU A 116 -6.30 -2.62 15.08
CA LEU A 116 -5.32 -1.77 14.39
C LEU A 116 -6.02 -0.62 13.68
N PRO A 117 -5.52 0.64 13.80
CA PRO A 117 -6.08 1.76 13.07
C PRO A 117 -5.77 1.62 11.58
N VAL A 118 -6.79 1.82 10.74
CA VAL A 118 -6.71 1.72 9.28
C VAL A 118 -7.36 2.90 8.59
N ARG A 119 -6.87 3.26 7.40
CA ARG A 119 -7.66 3.91 6.38
C ARG A 119 -8.22 2.86 5.45
N TYR A 120 -9.52 2.93 5.19
CA TYR A 120 -10.22 2.06 4.26
C TYR A 120 -10.89 2.89 3.17
N GLY A 121 -11.24 2.25 2.05
CA GLY A 121 -11.70 2.95 0.85
C GLY A 121 -10.55 3.34 -0.08
N LEU A 122 -10.89 4.08 -1.14
CA LEU A 122 -10.00 4.30 -2.28
C LEU A 122 -9.45 5.71 -2.30
N ASN A 123 -8.31 5.87 -2.97
CA ASN A 123 -7.68 7.17 -3.16
C ASN A 123 -8.35 7.97 -4.29
N THR A 124 -9.66 8.12 -4.22
CA THR A 124 -10.48 8.85 -5.18
C THR A 124 -11.31 9.90 -4.46
N ALA A 125 -11.43 11.10 -5.05
CA ALA A 125 -12.19 12.19 -4.44
C ALA A 125 -13.71 11.96 -4.42
N SER A 126 -14.22 11.08 -5.28
CA SER A 126 -15.65 10.79 -5.41
C SER A 126 -15.94 9.29 -5.37
N PRO A 127 -17.12 8.88 -4.88
CA PRO A 127 -17.65 7.55 -5.10
C PRO A 127 -17.78 7.30 -6.61
N TYR A 128 -17.45 6.10 -7.08
CA TYR A 128 -17.56 5.77 -8.50
C TYR A 128 -18.38 4.51 -8.78
N ALA A 129 -19.01 3.93 -7.75
CA ALA A 129 -19.94 2.83 -7.93
C ALA A 129 -21.06 2.90 -6.88
N THR A 130 -22.30 2.60 -7.27
CA THR A 130 -23.52 2.83 -6.48
C THR A 130 -23.81 1.73 -5.45
N GLU A 131 -23.71 0.44 -5.78
CA GLU A 131 -23.84 -0.69 -4.81
C GLU A 131 -23.02 -1.96 -5.18
N PRO A 132 -22.51 -2.79 -4.23
CA PRO A 132 -22.88 -2.83 -2.81
C PRO A 132 -21.76 -2.65 -1.76
N ALA A 133 -20.47 -2.56 -2.07
CA ALA A 133 -19.45 -2.48 -1.01
C ALA A 133 -19.26 -1.05 -0.46
N ALA A 134 -20.05 -0.68 0.57
CA ALA A 134 -19.91 0.57 1.35
C ALA A 134 -18.49 0.81 1.93
N TRP A 135 -17.67 -0.23 1.98
CA TRP A 135 -16.32 -0.23 2.56
C TRP A 135 -15.19 0.11 1.60
N ASP A 136 -15.48 0.14 0.31
CA ASP A 136 -14.41 0.16 -0.69
C ASP A 136 -14.73 1.07 -1.89
N ARG A 137 -15.84 1.79 -1.79
CA ARG A 137 -16.25 2.79 -2.78
C ARG A 137 -16.12 4.17 -2.14
N GLY A 138 -15.50 5.08 -2.89
CA GLY A 138 -15.31 6.47 -2.47
C GLY A 138 -14.05 6.73 -1.65
N PRO A 139 -13.95 7.94 -1.08
CA PRO A 139 -12.71 8.46 -0.50
C PRO A 139 -12.28 7.69 0.74
N GLN A 140 -10.99 7.76 1.04
CA GLN A 140 -10.43 7.12 2.22
C GLN A 140 -11.06 7.65 3.52
N ARG A 141 -11.49 6.72 4.37
CA ARG A 141 -12.08 6.99 5.68
C ARG A 141 -11.24 6.33 6.77
N ALA A 142 -11.30 6.87 7.98
CA ALA A 142 -10.63 6.28 9.14
C ALA A 142 -11.50 5.18 9.76
N GLY A 143 -10.87 4.12 10.24
CA GLY A 143 -11.52 3.03 10.93
C GLY A 143 -10.51 2.14 11.64
N ALA A 144 -10.95 0.96 12.05
CA ALA A 144 -10.16 -0.04 12.73
C ALA A 144 -10.43 -1.41 12.12
N VAL A 145 -9.41 -2.27 12.18
CA VAL A 145 -9.49 -3.68 11.79
C VAL A 145 -9.02 -4.56 12.93
N GLU A 146 -9.70 -5.68 13.14
CA GLU A 146 -9.27 -6.75 14.02
C GLU A 146 -9.39 -8.08 13.27
N VAL A 147 -8.34 -8.91 13.35
CA VAL A 147 -8.38 -10.28 12.84
C VAL A 147 -8.60 -11.21 14.02
N THR A 148 -9.73 -11.90 14.03
CA THR A 148 -10.05 -12.95 15.01
C THR A 148 -9.80 -14.33 14.41
N PRO A 149 -9.88 -15.42 15.20
CA PRO A 149 -9.76 -16.78 14.67
C PRO A 149 -10.84 -17.16 13.63
N SER A 150 -11.97 -16.45 13.59
CA SER A 150 -13.12 -16.80 12.74
C SER A 150 -13.50 -15.72 11.73
N ALA A 151 -13.12 -14.46 11.95
CA ALA A 151 -13.51 -13.35 11.09
C ALA A 151 -12.48 -12.21 11.02
N LEU A 152 -12.58 -11.43 9.96
CA LEU A 152 -12.01 -10.09 9.85
C LEU A 152 -13.10 -9.08 10.22
N LEU A 153 -12.90 -8.36 11.32
CA LEU A 153 -13.84 -7.35 11.80
C LEU A 153 -13.35 -5.97 11.39
N LEU A 154 -14.24 -5.16 10.81
CA LEU A 154 -13.96 -3.81 10.36
C LEU A 154 -14.97 -2.84 10.99
N ARG A 155 -14.47 -1.77 11.61
CA ARG A 155 -15.30 -0.69 12.17
C ARG A 155 -14.84 0.65 11.63
N GLY A 156 -15.76 1.46 11.14
CA GLY A 156 -15.49 2.79 10.62
C GLY A 156 -15.69 3.82 11.72
N ALA A 157 -14.91 4.90 11.69
CA ALA A 157 -15.12 6.04 12.58
C ALA A 157 -16.45 6.77 12.30
N ASP A 158 -17.01 6.54 11.12
CA ASP A 158 -18.32 6.99 10.64
C ASP A 158 -19.48 6.05 11.03
N GLY A 159 -19.21 5.03 11.86
CA GLY A 159 -20.20 4.06 12.31
C GLY A 159 -20.43 2.89 11.35
N ALA A 160 -19.73 2.85 10.20
CA ALA A 160 -19.77 1.69 9.31
C ALA A 160 -19.27 0.43 10.04
N ALA A 161 -19.90 -0.72 9.77
CA ALA A 161 -19.45 -2.01 10.28
C ALA A 161 -19.42 -3.04 9.15
N LEU A 162 -18.43 -3.94 9.17
CA LEU A 162 -18.35 -5.10 8.30
C LEU A 162 -17.61 -6.22 9.00
N ASP A 163 -18.30 -7.35 9.14
CA ASP A 163 -17.74 -8.58 9.70
C ASP A 163 -17.67 -9.61 8.57
N VAL A 164 -16.45 -9.99 8.19
CA VAL A 164 -16.21 -10.93 7.10
C VAL A 164 -15.69 -12.25 7.68
N PRO A 165 -16.46 -13.35 7.61
CA PRO A 165 -15.96 -14.66 7.98
C PRO A 165 -14.69 -14.99 7.20
N LEU A 166 -13.68 -15.59 7.84
CA LEU A 166 -12.43 -15.94 7.16
C LEU A 166 -12.64 -16.90 5.98
N THR A 167 -13.67 -17.74 6.04
CA THR A 167 -14.08 -18.64 4.96
C THR A 167 -14.57 -17.90 3.71
N ALA A 168 -15.11 -16.68 3.87
CA ALA A 168 -15.53 -15.82 2.76
C ALA A 168 -14.35 -15.08 2.10
N LEU A 169 -13.15 -15.12 2.70
CA LEU A 169 -11.95 -14.54 2.13
C LEU A 169 -11.35 -15.47 1.06
N LEU A 170 -10.99 -14.88 -0.07
CA LEU A 170 -10.11 -15.51 -1.05
C LEU A 170 -8.65 -15.43 -0.60
N GLY A 171 -8.27 -14.31 0.01
CA GLY A 171 -6.92 -14.02 0.48
C GLY A 171 -6.73 -12.52 0.66
N ALA A 172 -5.50 -12.09 0.93
CA ALA A 172 -5.15 -10.67 0.95
C ALA A 172 -3.83 -10.42 0.22
N VAL A 173 -3.59 -9.24 -0.35
CA VAL A 173 -2.33 -8.93 -1.05
C VAL A 173 -1.59 -7.79 -0.34
N ASP A 174 -0.32 -8.01 0.02
CA ASP A 174 0.58 -6.96 0.51
C ASP A 174 1.05 -6.12 -0.67
N GLN A 175 0.52 -4.91 -0.82
CA GLN A 175 0.96 -3.93 -1.81
C GLN A 175 1.94 -2.95 -1.14
N PRO A 176 3.27 -3.17 -1.27
CA PRO A 176 4.23 -2.26 -0.67
C PRO A 176 4.18 -0.89 -1.35
N GLY A 177 4.00 0.16 -0.55
CA GLY A 177 4.12 1.53 -1.02
C GLY A 177 5.58 1.91 -1.23
N THR A 178 5.82 2.82 -2.17
CA THR A 178 7.09 3.52 -2.33
C THR A 178 7.15 4.65 -1.32
N TRP A 179 8.26 4.78 -0.58
CA TRP A 179 8.44 5.89 0.34
C TRP A 179 8.22 7.23 -0.40
N PRO A 180 7.47 8.19 0.19
CA PRO A 180 6.90 8.21 1.55
C PRO A 180 5.47 7.61 1.67
N VAL A 181 4.89 7.10 0.58
CA VAL A 181 3.52 6.59 0.51
C VAL A 181 3.34 5.29 1.29
N GLN A 182 2.25 5.20 2.06
CA GLN A 182 1.86 3.95 2.72
C GLN A 182 1.47 2.88 1.70
N GLY A 183 2.06 1.71 1.83
CA GLY A 183 1.50 0.51 1.22
C GLY A 183 0.16 0.14 1.84
N CYS A 184 -0.55 -0.75 1.17
CA CYS A 184 -1.83 -1.28 1.60
C CYS A 184 -1.83 -2.80 1.65
N VAL A 185 -2.83 -3.33 2.35
CA VAL A 185 -3.25 -4.72 2.23
C VAL A 185 -4.60 -4.69 1.52
N ASP A 186 -4.69 -5.34 0.35
CA ASP A 186 -5.95 -5.47 -0.37
C ASP A 186 -6.57 -6.82 -0.01
N VAL A 187 -7.67 -6.82 0.74
CA VAL A 187 -8.34 -8.05 1.19
C VAL A 187 -9.38 -8.43 0.15
N HIS A 188 -9.24 -9.59 -0.47
CA HIS A 188 -10.15 -10.05 -1.53
C HIS A 188 -11.14 -11.07 -0.99
N LEU A 189 -12.42 -10.83 -1.27
CA LEU A 189 -13.52 -11.73 -0.95
C LEU A 189 -13.77 -12.70 -2.10
N ARG A 190 -14.28 -13.89 -1.78
CA ARG A 190 -14.70 -14.87 -2.78
C ARG A 190 -15.81 -14.30 -3.69
N SER A 191 -16.65 -13.43 -3.15
CA SER A 191 -17.81 -12.82 -3.83
C SER A 191 -17.47 -12.08 -5.12
N GLY A 192 -16.33 -11.42 -5.20
CA GLY A 192 -16.22 -10.31 -6.17
C GLY A 192 -15.33 -9.20 -5.64
N GLU A 193 -15.59 -8.89 -4.38
CA GLU A 193 -15.25 -7.63 -3.76
C GLU A 193 -13.84 -7.65 -3.17
N ALA A 194 -13.32 -6.45 -2.90
CA ALA A 194 -12.09 -6.29 -2.18
C ALA A 194 -12.20 -5.10 -1.23
N VAL A 195 -11.35 -5.04 -0.22
CA VAL A 195 -11.24 -3.93 0.72
C VAL A 195 -9.78 -3.54 0.84
N GLN A 196 -9.47 -2.32 0.41
CA GLN A 196 -8.13 -1.77 0.58
C GLN A 196 -7.95 -1.23 2.00
N LEU A 197 -6.97 -1.75 2.73
CA LEU A 197 -6.61 -1.33 4.08
C LEU A 197 -5.21 -0.71 4.11
N ARG A 198 -5.09 0.52 4.59
CA ARG A 198 -3.82 1.23 4.78
C ARG A 198 -3.59 1.47 6.26
N THR A 199 -2.46 1.03 6.77
CA THR A 199 -2.14 1.21 8.19
C THR A 199 -0.64 1.35 8.40
N PRO A 200 -0.20 2.18 9.38
CA PRO A 200 1.20 2.15 9.84
C PRO A 200 1.60 0.77 10.38
N HIS A 201 0.65 -0.04 10.83
CA HIS A 201 0.85 -1.40 11.38
C HIS A 201 0.76 -2.50 10.31
N ARG A 202 1.09 -2.21 9.05
CA ARG A 202 0.88 -3.15 7.92
C ARG A 202 1.49 -4.52 8.13
N ARG A 203 2.71 -4.58 8.70
CA ARG A 203 3.40 -5.84 8.98
C ARG A 203 2.65 -6.66 10.03
N GLU A 204 2.12 -6.01 11.05
CA GLU A 204 1.35 -6.66 12.11
C GLU A 204 0.04 -7.22 11.56
N LEU A 205 -0.69 -6.45 10.75
CA LEU A 205 -1.89 -6.93 10.06
C LEU A 205 -1.61 -8.15 9.17
N ILE A 206 -0.52 -8.13 8.39
CA ILE A 206 -0.11 -9.28 7.55
C ILE A 206 0.20 -10.50 8.42
N THR A 207 0.88 -10.31 9.57
CA THR A 207 1.17 -11.40 10.50
C THR A 207 -0.11 -11.98 11.09
N GLN A 208 -1.05 -11.14 11.54
CA GLN A 208 -2.35 -11.57 12.06
C GLN A 208 -3.16 -12.36 11.02
N LEU A 209 -3.25 -11.87 9.78
CA LEU A 209 -3.92 -12.56 8.68
C LEU A 209 -3.30 -13.94 8.40
N ARG A 210 -1.96 -14.02 8.33
CA ARG A 210 -1.27 -15.30 8.12
C ARG A 210 -1.45 -16.27 9.28
N ALA A 211 -1.43 -15.77 10.51
CA ALA A 211 -1.68 -16.58 11.70
C ALA A 211 -3.11 -17.16 11.70
N ALA A 212 -4.07 -16.41 11.15
CA ALA A 212 -5.44 -16.85 10.93
C ALA A 212 -5.62 -17.75 9.69
N GLY A 213 -4.52 -18.22 9.06
CA GLY A 213 -4.56 -19.11 7.90
C GLY A 213 -4.82 -18.43 6.56
N ILE A 214 -4.88 -17.09 6.52
CA ILE A 214 -5.10 -16.34 5.28
C ILE A 214 -3.80 -16.23 4.47
N ARG A 215 -3.88 -16.60 3.18
CA ARG A 215 -2.77 -16.44 2.25
C ARG A 215 -2.54 -14.95 1.95
N VAL A 216 -1.31 -14.49 2.16
CA VAL A 216 -0.91 -13.11 1.87
C VAL A 216 0.36 -13.03 1.00
N PRO A 217 0.25 -13.11 -0.34
CA PRO A 217 1.38 -12.85 -1.23
C PRO A 217 1.75 -11.36 -1.25
N ARG A 218 2.92 -11.09 -1.84
CA ARG A 218 3.44 -9.75 -2.13
C ARG A 218 3.29 -9.42 -3.60
#